data_AF-A0A7V4IY61-F1
#
_entry.id   AF-A0A7V4IY61-F1
#
_cell.length_a   1.000
_cell.length_b   1.000
_cell.length_c   1.000
_cell.angle_alpha   90.00
_cell.angle_beta   90.00
_cell.angle_gamma   90.00
#
_symmetry.space_group_name_H-M   'P 1'
#
loop_
_entity.id
_entity.type
_entity.pdbx_description
1 polymer ?
#
loop_
_entity_poly.entity_id
_entity_poly.type
_entity_poly.pdbx_seq_one_letter_code
_entity_poly.pdbx_strand_id
1 'polypeptide(L)'
;MGSAVRSVWLGHRGDRKLRMAETRLDERLEAILALAREYDYDSAHAHQVECLAGTLFMEMAEYHHLPRTDRKLLEYAAILHDIGYKVGSAGHHRHTMMMILTEPLLCFTRDEVKIIANVARYHRKALPSPEHTMFGVLSDADRQRVVYMAAMLRVADALDRSHKAVVKELTCDFTEDAVLLQVVADEPLTVETAAVDRRGDLFRAVFKKDPRVVVQTPKLATPEAVYTYA
;
A
#
# COMPACT_ATOMS: atom_id res chain seq x y z
N MET A 1 15.90 13.13 -61.20
CA MET A 1 15.86 14.32 -60.32
C MET A 1 14.81 14.01 -59.26
N GLY A 2 15.19 13.39 -58.15
CA GLY A 2 15.48 14.05 -56.86
C GLY A 2 14.17 14.13 -56.05
N SER A 3 14.03 13.76 -54.78
CA SER A 3 14.94 13.39 -53.70
C SER A 3 14.11 12.58 -52.70
N ALA A 4 14.75 11.61 -52.05
CA ALA A 4 14.22 10.87 -50.93
C ALA A 4 13.91 11.80 -49.73
N VAL A 5 12.83 11.50 -48.99
CA VAL A 5 12.70 11.91 -47.59
C VAL A 5 12.75 10.64 -46.74
N ARG A 6 13.97 10.30 -46.33
CA ARG A 6 14.20 9.52 -45.11
C ARG A 6 13.73 10.38 -43.94
N SER A 7 12.76 9.93 -43.16
CA SER A 7 12.65 10.35 -41.76
C SER A 7 12.85 9.13 -40.88
N VAL A 8 14.12 8.96 -40.49
CA VAL A 8 14.57 7.98 -39.52
C VAL A 8 14.67 8.71 -38.17
N TRP A 9 13.89 8.24 -37.21
CA TRP A 9 14.22 8.11 -35.79
C TRP A 9 14.44 9.38 -34.95
N LEU A 10 13.39 9.73 -34.19
CA LEU A 10 13.49 10.46 -32.93
C LEU A 10 12.56 9.79 -31.92
N GLY A 11 13.03 8.70 -31.27
CA GLY A 11 12.26 8.02 -30.24
C GLY A 11 12.80 6.68 -29.74
N HIS A 12 14.06 6.60 -29.27
CA HIS A 12 14.58 5.29 -28.78
C HIS A 12 15.36 5.32 -27.46
N ARG A 13 15.58 6.49 -26.86
CA ARG A 13 16.20 6.59 -25.53
C ARG A 13 15.19 6.65 -24.38
N GLY A 14 14.00 7.22 -24.60
CA GLY A 14 12.91 7.24 -23.62
C GLY A 14 12.31 5.84 -23.43
N ASP A 15 11.94 5.20 -24.52
CA ASP A 15 11.30 3.88 -24.54
C ASP A 15 12.13 2.78 -23.87
N ARG A 16 13.46 2.82 -24.02
CA ARG A 16 14.32 1.82 -23.40
C ARG A 16 14.39 1.97 -21.88
N LYS A 17 14.50 3.20 -21.37
CA LYS A 17 14.53 3.46 -19.92
C LYS A 17 13.19 3.11 -19.27
N LEU A 18 12.08 3.44 -19.92
CA LEU A 18 10.74 3.09 -19.46
C LEU A 18 10.55 1.58 -19.41
N ARG A 19 10.87 0.86 -20.50
CA ARG A 19 10.81 -0.61 -20.53
C ARG A 19 11.68 -1.26 -19.46
N MET A 20 12.92 -0.77 -19.26
CA MET A 20 13.79 -1.31 -18.21
C MET A 20 13.25 -1.06 -16.80
N ALA A 21 12.63 0.10 -16.56
CA ALA A 21 12.00 0.40 -15.28
C ALA A 21 10.76 -0.47 -15.03
N GLU A 22 9.95 -0.69 -16.07
CA GLU A 22 8.79 -1.58 -16.07
C GLU A 22 9.21 -3.03 -15.81
N THR A 23 10.16 -3.56 -16.57
CA THR A 23 10.73 -4.91 -16.35
C THR A 23 11.27 -5.06 -14.92
N ARG A 24 11.93 -4.04 -14.37
CA ARG A 24 12.42 -4.08 -12.99
C ARG A 24 11.27 -4.10 -11.97
N LEU A 25 10.16 -3.42 -12.22
CA LEU A 25 8.99 -3.46 -11.34
C LEU A 25 8.31 -4.84 -11.38
N ASP A 26 8.25 -5.46 -12.56
CA ASP A 26 7.73 -6.81 -12.74
C ASP A 26 8.58 -7.84 -11.99
N GLU A 27 9.91 -7.79 -12.14
CA GLU A 27 10.85 -8.65 -11.39
C GLU A 27 10.74 -8.50 -9.87
N ARG A 28 10.51 -7.26 -9.40
CA ARG A 28 10.32 -6.97 -7.97
C ARG A 28 9.00 -7.54 -7.46
N LEU A 29 7.92 -7.35 -8.22
CA LEU A 29 6.62 -7.90 -7.87
C LEU A 29 6.69 -9.44 -7.83
N GLU A 30 7.29 -10.07 -8.83
CA GLU A 30 7.42 -11.54 -8.85
C GLU A 30 8.25 -12.08 -7.68
N ALA A 31 9.31 -11.38 -7.27
CA ALA A 31 10.07 -11.77 -6.07
C ALA A 31 9.22 -11.69 -4.79
N ILE A 32 8.41 -10.65 -4.65
CA ILE A 32 7.50 -10.47 -3.51
C ILE A 32 6.40 -11.54 -3.52
N LEU A 33 5.81 -11.83 -4.69
CA LEU A 33 4.78 -12.85 -4.82
C LEU A 33 5.34 -14.26 -4.63
N ALA A 34 6.56 -14.55 -5.09
CA ALA A 34 7.24 -15.82 -4.84
C ALA A 34 7.40 -16.06 -3.34
N LEU A 35 7.89 -15.06 -2.62
CA LEU A 35 8.01 -15.09 -1.17
C LEU A 35 6.65 -15.28 -0.48
N ALA A 36 5.63 -14.52 -0.89
CA ALA A 36 4.28 -14.64 -0.31
C ALA A 36 3.70 -16.06 -0.51
N ARG A 37 3.87 -16.63 -1.72
CA ARG A 37 3.42 -17.98 -2.07
C ARG A 37 4.14 -19.07 -1.28
N GLU A 38 5.44 -18.93 -1.04
CA GLU A 38 6.22 -19.88 -0.22
C GLU A 38 5.64 -20.04 1.19
N TYR A 39 5.04 -18.97 1.73
CA TYR A 39 4.47 -18.94 3.07
C TYR A 39 2.93 -19.07 3.10
N ASP A 40 2.30 -19.53 2.00
CA ASP A 40 0.84 -19.75 1.89
C ASP A 40 -0.01 -18.55 2.33
N TYR A 41 0.35 -17.35 1.89
CA TYR A 41 -0.41 -16.13 2.21
C TYR A 41 -1.87 -16.16 1.70
N ASP A 42 -2.76 -15.45 2.41
CA ASP A 42 -4.12 -15.17 1.96
C ASP A 42 -4.07 -14.10 0.85
N SER A 43 -4.06 -14.57 -0.41
CA SER A 43 -3.89 -13.69 -1.57
C SER A 43 -5.02 -12.69 -1.76
N ALA A 44 -6.27 -13.09 -1.48
CA ALA A 44 -7.42 -12.21 -1.63
C ALA A 44 -7.32 -11.04 -0.65
N HIS A 45 -7.06 -11.33 0.62
CA HIS A 45 -6.88 -10.29 1.65
C HIS A 45 -5.64 -9.42 1.37
N ALA A 46 -4.50 -10.05 1.08
CA ALA A 46 -3.25 -9.33 0.86
C ALA A 46 -3.33 -8.33 -0.30
N HIS A 47 -3.93 -8.72 -1.43
CA HIS A 47 -4.10 -7.83 -2.58
C HIS A 47 -5.16 -6.75 -2.36
N GLN A 48 -6.20 -7.04 -1.57
CA GLN A 48 -7.15 -6.01 -1.17
C GLN A 48 -6.47 -4.94 -0.30
N VAL A 49 -5.67 -5.36 0.69
CA VAL A 49 -4.90 -4.46 1.55
C VAL A 49 -3.84 -3.70 0.75
N GLU A 50 -3.17 -4.34 -0.21
CA GLU A 50 -2.26 -3.70 -1.17
C GLU A 50 -2.95 -2.55 -1.91
N CYS A 51 -4.11 -2.81 -2.51
CA CYS A 51 -4.86 -1.83 -3.28
C CYS A 51 -5.27 -0.62 -2.42
N LEU A 52 -5.83 -0.90 -1.23
CA LEU A 52 -6.24 0.13 -0.29
C LEU A 52 -5.05 0.95 0.22
N ALA A 53 -3.93 0.31 0.55
CA ALA A 53 -2.72 0.99 1.01
C ALA A 53 -2.10 1.87 -0.09
N GLY A 54 -2.06 1.38 -1.33
CA GLY A 54 -1.60 2.15 -2.49
C GLY A 54 -2.49 3.35 -2.78
N THR A 55 -3.80 3.22 -2.58
CA THR A 55 -4.77 4.32 -2.72
C THR A 55 -4.58 5.36 -1.63
N LEU A 56 -4.50 4.94 -0.35
CA LEU A 56 -4.21 5.84 0.77
C LEU A 56 -2.90 6.61 0.57
N PHE A 57 -1.85 5.97 0.04
CA PHE A 57 -0.59 6.64 -0.27
C PHE A 57 -0.78 7.78 -1.28
N MET A 58 -1.60 7.58 -2.31
CA MET A 58 -1.84 8.62 -3.31
C MET A 58 -2.69 9.75 -2.73
N GLU A 59 -3.77 9.43 -2.02
CA GLU A 59 -4.68 10.40 -1.43
C GLU A 59 -4.02 11.24 -0.32
N MET A 60 -3.06 10.66 0.41
CA MET A 60 -2.35 11.31 1.51
C MET A 60 -1.04 12.03 1.10
N ALA A 61 -0.77 12.17 -0.21
CA ALA A 61 0.52 12.66 -0.71
C ALA A 61 0.94 14.02 -0.14
N GLU A 62 -0.01 14.93 0.07
CA GLU A 62 0.22 16.26 0.65
C GLU A 62 0.56 16.23 2.15
N TYR A 63 0.39 15.10 2.84
CA TYR A 63 0.62 14.98 4.28
C TYR A 63 1.89 14.23 4.65
N HIS A 64 2.32 13.26 3.82
CA HIS A 64 3.54 12.48 4.09
C HIS A 64 4.74 12.96 3.26
N HIS A 65 4.54 13.67 2.14
CA HIS A 65 5.60 14.20 1.27
C HIS A 65 6.68 13.18 0.84
N LEU A 66 6.30 11.90 0.78
CA LEU A 66 7.20 10.82 0.37
C LEU A 66 7.25 10.73 -1.16
N PRO A 67 8.37 10.30 -1.75
CA PRO A 67 8.45 10.13 -3.19
C PRO A 67 7.46 9.07 -3.68
N ARG A 68 6.87 9.27 -4.86
CA ARG A 68 5.89 8.33 -5.44
C ARG A 68 6.42 6.89 -5.58
N THR A 69 7.73 6.72 -5.65
CA THR A 69 8.39 5.40 -5.68
C THR A 69 8.16 4.59 -4.41
N ASP A 70 7.92 5.24 -3.26
CA ASP A 70 7.69 4.57 -1.98
C ASP A 70 6.33 3.87 -1.92
N ARG A 71 5.38 4.28 -2.77
CA ARG A 71 4.09 3.59 -2.91
C ARG A 71 4.29 2.10 -3.14
N LYS A 72 5.23 1.72 -4.01
CA LYS A 72 5.51 0.31 -4.31
C LYS A 72 6.09 -0.43 -3.09
N LEU A 73 6.89 0.23 -2.26
CA LEU A 73 7.40 -0.39 -1.02
C LEU A 73 6.27 -0.66 -0.02
N LEU A 74 5.30 0.25 0.09
CA LEU A 74 4.10 0.04 0.89
C LEU A 74 3.25 -1.12 0.34
N GLU A 75 3.01 -1.14 -0.97
CA GLU A 75 2.26 -2.22 -1.64
C GLU A 75 2.94 -3.59 -1.42
N TYR A 76 4.27 -3.67 -1.55
CA TYR A 76 5.01 -4.91 -1.26
C TYR A 76 4.92 -5.32 0.23
N ALA A 77 4.98 -4.36 1.15
CA ALA A 77 4.79 -4.63 2.57
C ALA A 77 3.36 -5.11 2.88
N ALA A 78 2.37 -4.57 2.17
CA ALA A 78 0.97 -5.00 2.26
C ALA A 78 0.78 -6.42 1.73
N ILE A 79 1.42 -6.83 0.64
CA ILE A 79 1.35 -8.22 0.16
C ILE A 79 1.91 -9.19 1.23
N LEU A 80 2.97 -8.78 1.93
CA LEU A 80 3.71 -9.65 2.85
C LEU A 80 3.27 -9.55 4.32
N HIS A 81 2.35 -8.66 4.69
CA HIS A 81 2.14 -8.27 6.08
C HIS A 81 1.79 -9.45 7.01
N ASP A 82 1.14 -10.47 6.47
CA ASP A 82 0.59 -11.60 7.21
C ASP A 82 1.31 -12.95 6.99
N ILE A 83 2.42 -13.00 6.25
CA ILE A 83 3.15 -14.26 6.00
C ILE A 83 3.64 -14.94 7.30
N GLY A 84 3.86 -14.16 8.36
CA GLY A 84 4.24 -14.66 9.68
C GLY A 84 3.21 -15.57 10.34
N TYR A 85 1.95 -15.61 9.86
CA TYR A 85 0.95 -16.56 10.33
C TYR A 85 1.33 -18.01 10.05
N LYS A 86 2.21 -18.27 9.06
CA LYS A 86 2.76 -19.61 8.80
C LYS A 86 3.49 -20.19 10.01
N VAL A 87 4.12 -19.34 10.83
CA VAL A 87 4.77 -19.75 12.08
C VAL A 87 3.75 -19.81 13.23
N GLY A 88 2.85 -18.84 13.29
CA GLY A 88 1.78 -18.81 14.27
C GLY A 88 1.21 -17.42 14.51
N SER A 89 -0.02 -17.37 14.99
CA SER A 89 -0.76 -16.12 15.21
C SER A 89 -0.15 -15.22 16.28
N ALA A 90 0.45 -15.81 17.31
CA ALA A 90 1.13 -15.10 18.39
C ALA A 90 2.40 -14.44 17.86
N GLY A 91 2.40 -13.12 17.78
CA GLY A 91 3.57 -12.37 17.34
C GLY A 91 3.86 -12.44 15.84
N HIS A 92 2.91 -12.87 14.99
CA HIS A 92 3.12 -13.03 13.54
C HIS A 92 3.80 -11.82 12.89
N HIS A 93 3.44 -10.59 13.26
CA HIS A 93 4.06 -9.36 12.75
C HIS A 93 5.59 -9.31 12.95
N ARG A 94 6.13 -9.92 14.01
CA ARG A 94 7.58 -10.06 14.21
C ARG A 94 8.17 -11.18 13.36
N HIS A 95 7.43 -12.28 13.17
CA HIS A 95 7.83 -13.37 12.28
C HIS A 95 7.85 -12.90 10.82
N THR A 96 6.83 -12.17 10.36
CA THR A 96 6.78 -11.50 9.06
C THR A 96 8.04 -10.68 8.83
N MET A 97 8.40 -9.79 9.77
CA MET A 97 9.61 -9.00 9.65
C MET A 97 10.86 -9.88 9.50
N MET A 98 10.99 -10.93 10.32
CA MET A 98 12.15 -11.82 10.27
C MET A 98 12.23 -12.54 8.92
N MET A 99 11.13 -13.10 8.44
CA MET A 99 11.04 -13.78 7.15
C MET A 99 11.46 -12.85 6.00
N ILE A 100 10.96 -11.62 5.95
CA ILE A 100 11.34 -10.65 4.92
C ILE A 100 12.84 -10.33 4.96
N LEU A 101 13.44 -10.28 6.15
CA LEU A 101 14.85 -9.95 6.33
C LEU A 101 15.80 -11.12 6.01
N THR A 102 15.34 -12.36 6.15
CA THR A 102 16.17 -13.56 5.92
C THR A 102 16.17 -14.02 4.47
N GLU A 103 15.16 -13.63 3.69
CA GLU A 103 14.98 -14.12 2.32
C GLU A 103 15.76 -13.30 1.28
N PRO A 104 16.33 -13.94 0.25
CA PRO A 104 17.15 -13.26 -0.75
C PRO A 104 16.28 -12.52 -1.79
N LEU A 105 15.87 -11.29 -1.47
CA LEU A 105 15.18 -10.38 -2.39
C LEU A 105 16.17 -9.62 -3.31
N LEU A 106 16.77 -10.32 -4.28
CA LEU A 106 17.92 -9.85 -5.08
C LEU A 106 17.65 -8.59 -5.93
N CYS A 107 16.40 -8.30 -6.27
CA CYS A 107 16.00 -7.11 -7.02
C CYS A 107 15.79 -5.85 -6.14
N PHE A 108 15.99 -5.97 -4.82
CA PHE A 108 15.87 -4.91 -3.84
C PHE A 108 17.22 -4.56 -3.21
N THR A 109 17.38 -3.30 -2.83
CA THR A 109 18.49 -2.88 -1.97
C THR A 109 18.25 -3.35 -0.53
N ARG A 110 19.32 -3.49 0.26
CA ARG A 110 19.20 -3.87 1.68
C ARG A 110 18.32 -2.91 2.47
N ASP A 111 18.37 -1.62 2.16
CA ASP A 111 17.57 -0.62 2.89
C ASP A 111 16.09 -0.68 2.48
N GLU A 112 15.77 -0.93 1.21
CA GLU A 112 14.39 -1.21 0.78
C GLU A 112 13.81 -2.45 1.49
N VAL A 113 14.59 -3.53 1.60
CA VAL A 113 14.16 -4.74 2.33
C VAL A 113 13.87 -4.42 3.79
N LYS A 114 14.74 -3.66 4.47
CA LYS A 114 14.50 -3.24 5.86
C LYS A 114 13.25 -2.37 6.01
N ILE A 115 12.97 -1.49 5.04
CA ILE A 115 11.77 -0.65 5.04
C ILE A 115 10.53 -1.52 4.90
N ILE A 116 10.48 -2.40 3.89
CA ILE A 116 9.35 -3.33 3.68
C ILE A 116 9.12 -4.17 4.94
N ALA A 117 10.18 -4.74 5.51
CA ALA A 117 10.11 -5.55 6.72
C ALA A 117 9.56 -4.77 7.93
N ASN A 118 10.02 -3.53 8.14
CA ASN A 118 9.53 -2.71 9.24
C ASN A 118 8.09 -2.23 9.02
N VAL A 119 7.70 -1.83 7.81
CA VAL A 119 6.31 -1.46 7.49
C VAL A 119 5.38 -2.65 7.77
N ALA A 120 5.74 -3.84 7.28
CA ALA A 120 5.01 -5.07 7.55
C ALA A 120 4.98 -5.43 9.04
N ARG A 121 6.05 -5.19 9.80
CA ARG A 121 6.08 -5.40 11.27
C ARG A 121 5.07 -4.54 12.00
N TYR A 122 4.91 -3.29 11.59
CA TYR A 122 4.14 -2.28 12.34
C TYR A 122 2.67 -2.16 11.89
N HIS A 123 2.20 -3.05 11.00
CA HIS A 123 0.78 -3.14 10.61
C HIS A 123 -0.17 -3.43 11.79
N ARG A 124 0.35 -3.83 12.95
CA ARG A 124 -0.45 -3.99 14.19
C ARG A 124 0.39 -3.87 15.45
N LYS A 125 -0.30 -3.82 16.60
CA LYS A 125 0.30 -3.81 17.95
C LYS A 125 1.20 -2.59 18.15
N ALA A 126 2.38 -2.77 18.72
CA ALA A 126 3.26 -1.69 19.17
C ALA A 126 3.57 -0.69 18.05
N LEU A 127 3.68 0.58 18.42
CA LEU A 127 4.09 1.64 17.50
C LEU A 127 5.61 1.55 17.24
N PRO A 128 6.11 2.13 16.13
CA PRO A 128 7.54 2.24 15.88
C PRO A 128 8.25 2.96 17.04
N SER A 129 9.32 2.35 17.55
CA SER A 129 10.14 2.88 18.65
C SER A 129 11.62 2.71 18.31
N PRO A 130 12.47 3.73 18.54
CA PRO A 130 13.92 3.61 18.38
C PRO A 130 14.56 2.47 19.19
N GLU A 131 13.92 2.03 20.27
CA GLU A 131 14.36 0.88 21.08
C GLU A 131 14.18 -0.46 20.37
N HIS A 132 13.30 -0.52 19.37
CA HIS A 132 13.16 -1.71 18.53
C HIS A 132 14.34 -1.77 17.56
N THR A 133 15.28 -2.70 17.79
CA THR A 133 16.57 -2.79 17.08
C THR A 133 16.47 -2.58 15.57
N MET A 134 15.59 -3.30 14.87
CA MET A 134 15.47 -3.21 13.40
C MET A 134 14.92 -1.89 12.88
N PHE A 135 14.22 -1.12 13.73
CA PHE A 135 13.78 0.23 13.42
C PHE A 135 14.82 1.27 13.84
N GLY A 136 15.45 1.09 15.01
CA GLY A 136 16.47 1.99 15.54
C GLY A 136 17.72 2.12 14.67
N VAL A 137 18.08 1.07 13.92
CA VAL A 137 19.24 1.08 13.00
C VAL A 137 18.95 1.75 11.64
N LEU A 138 17.70 2.11 11.36
CA LEU A 138 17.35 2.82 10.12
C LEU A 138 17.83 4.26 10.19
N SER A 139 18.13 4.86 9.02
CA SER A 139 18.35 6.29 8.91
C SER A 139 17.11 7.08 9.35
N ASP A 140 17.26 8.33 9.75
CA ASP A 140 16.14 9.20 10.14
C ASP A 140 15.10 9.32 9.02
N ALA A 141 15.57 9.43 7.78
CA ALA A 141 14.72 9.45 6.59
C ALA A 141 13.93 8.14 6.42
N ASP A 142 14.57 6.98 6.61
CA ASP A 142 13.89 5.69 6.48
C ASP A 142 12.94 5.41 7.66
N ARG A 143 13.26 5.89 8.86
CA ARG A 143 12.33 5.85 10.00
C ARG A 143 11.07 6.65 9.69
N GLN A 144 11.21 7.86 9.11
CA GLN A 144 10.08 8.67 8.66
C GLN A 144 9.22 7.92 7.62
N ARG A 145 9.87 7.34 6.60
CA ARG A 145 9.22 6.55 5.55
C ARG A 145 8.40 5.39 6.15
N VAL A 146 9.02 4.60 7.03
CA VAL A 146 8.37 3.48 7.73
C VAL A 146 7.17 3.94 8.54
N VAL A 147 7.30 5.03 9.30
CA VAL A 147 6.24 5.52 10.20
C VAL A 147 4.99 5.93 9.41
N TYR A 148 5.15 6.70 8.32
CA TYR A 148 4.02 7.09 7.47
C TYR A 148 3.40 5.89 6.75
N MET A 149 4.21 5.02 6.15
CA MET A 149 3.71 3.86 5.42
C MET A 149 3.02 2.85 6.35
N ALA A 150 3.56 2.58 7.54
CA ALA A 150 2.92 1.71 8.52
C ALA A 150 1.60 2.30 9.03
N ALA A 151 1.50 3.62 9.19
CA ALA A 151 0.26 4.29 9.57
C ALA A 151 -0.85 4.02 8.54
N MET A 152 -0.52 4.15 7.25
CA MET A 152 -1.47 3.88 6.16
C MET A 152 -1.79 2.38 6.05
N LEU A 153 -0.80 1.50 6.20
CA LEU A 153 -1.02 0.04 6.16
C LEU A 153 -1.98 -0.43 7.25
N ARG A 154 -1.89 0.11 8.47
CA ARG A 154 -2.81 -0.20 9.57
C ARG A 154 -4.26 0.15 9.25
N VAL A 155 -4.49 1.26 8.55
CA VAL A 155 -5.82 1.68 8.12
C VAL A 155 -6.31 0.80 6.97
N ALA A 156 -5.45 0.49 5.99
CA ALA A 156 -5.78 -0.41 4.88
C ALA A 156 -6.18 -1.81 5.36
N ASP A 157 -5.39 -2.43 6.24
CA ASP A 157 -5.70 -3.72 6.88
C ASP A 157 -7.00 -3.66 7.72
N ALA A 158 -7.25 -2.54 8.39
CA ALA A 158 -8.51 -2.34 9.12
C ALA A 158 -9.74 -2.22 8.19
N LEU A 159 -9.58 -1.63 7.01
CA LEU A 159 -10.63 -1.50 5.99
C LEU A 159 -10.97 -2.83 5.30
N ASP A 160 -10.11 -3.85 5.43
CA ASP A 160 -10.41 -5.22 5.01
C ASP A 160 -10.42 -6.20 6.19
N ARG A 161 -10.86 -5.74 7.37
CA ARG A 161 -10.76 -6.53 8.61
C ARG A 161 -11.52 -7.86 8.55
N SER A 162 -12.60 -7.94 7.77
CA SER A 162 -13.39 -9.15 7.57
C SER A 162 -12.81 -10.11 6.51
N HIS A 163 -11.76 -9.70 5.76
CA HIS A 163 -11.18 -10.43 4.63
C HIS A 163 -12.19 -10.71 3.50
N LYS A 164 -13.23 -9.88 3.40
CA LYS A 164 -14.31 -10.02 2.42
C LYS A 164 -14.17 -9.05 1.25
N ALA A 165 -13.18 -8.16 1.28
CA ALA A 165 -13.01 -7.09 0.30
C ALA A 165 -14.29 -6.26 0.12
N VAL A 166 -14.96 -5.91 1.23
CA VAL A 166 -16.25 -5.18 1.19
C VAL A 166 -16.12 -3.75 0.67
N VAL A 167 -14.97 -3.12 0.89
CA VAL A 167 -14.64 -1.78 0.36
C VAL A 167 -14.20 -1.92 -1.10
N LYS A 168 -14.90 -1.24 -2.01
CA LYS A 168 -14.65 -1.30 -3.47
C LYS A 168 -13.95 -0.06 -4.00
N GLU A 169 -14.25 1.10 -3.42
CA GLU A 169 -13.61 2.37 -3.76
C GLU A 169 -13.26 3.11 -2.47
N LEU A 170 -12.18 3.87 -2.53
CA LEU A 170 -11.69 4.69 -1.42
C LEU A 170 -11.16 6.01 -1.96
N THR A 171 -11.66 7.12 -1.43
CA THR A 171 -11.07 8.46 -1.57
C THR A 171 -10.98 9.12 -0.20
N CYS A 172 -10.20 10.19 -0.08
CA CYS A 172 -10.04 10.92 1.17
C CYS A 172 -10.48 12.38 1.02
N ASP A 173 -11.39 12.81 1.90
CA ASP A 173 -11.62 14.24 2.15
C ASP A 173 -10.93 14.65 3.45
N PHE A 174 -10.58 15.93 3.55
CA PHE A 174 -9.81 16.45 4.66
C PHE A 174 -10.57 17.53 5.43
N THR A 175 -10.64 17.37 6.76
CA THR A 175 -11.06 18.43 7.68
C THR A 175 -9.86 18.91 8.50
N GLU A 176 -10.07 19.83 9.43
CA GLU A 176 -9.02 20.26 10.35
C GLU A 176 -8.49 19.10 11.21
N ASP A 177 -9.38 18.28 11.79
CA ASP A 177 -9.07 17.25 12.77
C ASP A 177 -9.11 15.81 12.22
N ALA A 178 -9.60 15.59 11.01
CA ALA A 178 -9.88 14.26 10.48
C ALA A 178 -9.52 14.09 9.01
N VAL A 179 -9.34 12.83 8.62
CA VAL A 179 -9.36 12.35 7.25
C VAL A 179 -10.62 11.51 7.09
N LEU A 180 -11.55 11.97 6.26
CA LEU A 180 -12.78 11.26 5.96
C LEU A 180 -12.50 10.26 4.84
N LEU A 181 -12.47 8.98 5.20
CA LEU A 181 -12.30 7.85 4.29
C LEU A 181 -13.64 7.60 3.60
N GLN A 182 -13.83 8.22 2.44
CA GLN A 182 -15.03 8.07 1.62
C GLN A 182 -14.97 6.71 0.94
N VAL A 183 -15.87 5.81 1.31
CA VAL A 183 -15.85 4.42 0.85
C VAL A 183 -17.14 4.03 0.16
N VAL A 184 -17.01 3.38 -0.99
CA VAL A 184 -18.11 2.64 -1.62
C VAL A 184 -17.97 1.18 -1.22
N ALA A 185 -19.05 0.58 -0.72
CA ALA A 185 -19.05 -0.80 -0.24
C ALA A 185 -20.31 -1.56 -0.63
N ASP A 186 -20.16 -2.87 -0.81
CA ASP A 186 -21.27 -3.78 -1.16
C ASP A 186 -22.05 -4.26 0.08
N GLU A 187 -21.44 -4.17 1.26
CA GLU A 187 -22.00 -4.59 2.55
C GLU A 187 -21.82 -3.49 3.60
N PRO A 188 -22.61 -3.49 4.69
CA PRO A 188 -22.39 -2.60 5.84
C PRO A 188 -21.00 -2.76 6.46
N LEU A 189 -20.28 -1.65 6.65
CA LEU A 189 -18.89 -1.61 7.13
C LEU A 189 -18.73 -1.57 8.66
N THR A 190 -19.60 -2.26 9.41
CA THR A 190 -19.59 -2.19 10.88
C THR A 190 -18.28 -2.70 11.49
N VAL A 191 -17.72 -3.79 10.92
CA VAL A 191 -16.49 -4.41 11.42
C VAL A 191 -15.27 -3.55 11.08
N GLU A 192 -15.23 -3.05 9.86
CA GLU A 192 -14.17 -2.24 9.27
C GLU A 192 -14.09 -0.88 9.96
N THR A 193 -15.22 -0.20 10.13
CA THR A 193 -15.30 1.09 10.84
C THR A 193 -14.76 0.97 12.26
N ALA A 194 -15.24 -0.02 13.02
CA ALA A 194 -14.76 -0.26 14.37
C ALA A 194 -13.28 -0.69 14.42
N ALA A 195 -12.77 -1.32 13.36
CA ALA A 195 -11.36 -1.67 13.24
C ALA A 195 -10.49 -0.43 12.95
N VAL A 196 -10.92 0.46 12.05
CA VAL A 196 -10.24 1.72 11.74
C VAL A 196 -10.17 2.59 13.00
N ASP A 197 -11.26 2.71 13.74
CA ASP A 197 -11.30 3.46 15.00
C ASP A 197 -10.23 2.95 15.99
N ARG A 198 -10.10 1.63 16.13
CA ARG A 198 -9.12 1.01 17.05
C ARG A 198 -7.68 1.01 16.53
N ARG A 199 -7.47 0.82 15.22
CA ARG A 199 -6.13 0.65 14.61
C ARG A 199 -5.56 1.92 14.00
N GLY A 200 -6.33 3.01 13.98
CA GLY A 200 -5.88 4.34 13.57
C GLY A 200 -4.99 5.06 14.59
N ASP A 201 -4.52 4.40 15.64
CA ASP A 201 -3.63 4.96 16.68
C ASP A 201 -2.33 5.54 16.10
N LEU A 202 -1.63 4.78 15.24
CA LEU A 202 -0.43 5.29 14.57
C LEU A 202 -0.77 6.42 13.60
N PHE A 203 -1.89 6.31 12.87
CA PHE A 203 -2.35 7.32 11.92
C PHE A 203 -2.58 8.66 12.63
N ARG A 204 -3.31 8.66 13.76
CA ARG A 204 -3.51 9.83 14.62
C ARG A 204 -2.20 10.38 15.16
N ALA A 205 -1.31 9.51 15.63
CA ALA A 205 -0.03 9.92 16.20
C ALA A 205 0.84 10.67 15.19
N VAL A 206 0.80 10.24 13.92
CA VAL A 206 1.70 10.70 12.86
C VAL A 206 1.11 11.86 12.06
N PHE A 207 -0.13 11.70 11.58
CA PHE A 207 -0.79 12.71 10.74
C PHE A 207 -1.53 13.78 11.55
N LYS A 208 -1.65 13.60 12.87
CA LYS A 208 -2.43 14.49 13.75
C LYS A 208 -3.89 14.66 13.30
N LYS A 209 -4.41 13.65 12.62
CA LYS A 209 -5.79 13.57 12.12
C LYS A 209 -6.40 12.21 12.44
N ASP A 210 -7.69 12.21 12.72
CA ASP A 210 -8.48 11.01 12.97
C ASP A 210 -8.99 10.39 11.64
N PRO A 211 -8.66 9.14 11.31
CA PRO A 211 -9.23 8.48 10.14
C PRO A 211 -10.67 8.03 10.45
N ARG A 212 -11.65 8.57 9.73
CA ARG A 212 -13.08 8.30 9.95
C ARG A 212 -13.72 7.74 8.69
N VAL A 213 -14.37 6.57 8.80
CA VAL A 213 -15.06 5.94 7.66
C VAL A 213 -16.38 6.64 7.39
N VAL A 214 -16.61 7.02 6.13
CA VAL A 214 -17.87 7.60 5.65
C VAL A 214 -18.35 6.80 4.45
N VAL A 215 -19.47 6.09 4.61
CA VAL A 215 -20.04 5.26 3.54
C VAL A 215 -20.75 6.16 2.53
N GLN A 216 -20.31 6.09 1.28
CA GLN A 216 -20.96 6.73 0.15
C GLN A 216 -21.99 5.77 -0.44
N THR A 217 -23.18 6.30 -0.75
CA THR A 217 -24.09 5.60 -1.65
C THR A 217 -23.46 5.58 -3.04
N PRO A 218 -23.45 4.44 -3.76
CA PRO A 218 -23.00 4.44 -5.15
C PRO A 218 -23.72 5.54 -5.91
N LYS A 219 -22.98 6.45 -6.57
CA LYS A 219 -23.60 7.34 -7.54
C LYS A 219 -24.14 6.43 -8.64
N LEU A 220 -25.46 6.20 -8.66
CA LEU A 220 -26.13 5.64 -9.82
C LEU A 220 -25.65 6.48 -11.01
N ALA A 221 -24.96 5.85 -11.96
CA ALA A 221 -24.64 6.49 -13.21
C ALA A 221 -25.97 7.03 -13.76
N THR A 222 -26.08 8.35 -13.89
CA THR A 222 -27.20 8.96 -14.60
C THR A 222 -27.22 8.30 -15.98
N PRO A 223 -28.32 7.65 -16.40
CA PRO A 223 -28.40 7.10 -17.74
C PRO A 223 -28.17 8.27 -18.70
N GLU A 224 -27.07 8.23 -19.46
CA GLU A 224 -26.89 9.16 -20.57
C GLU A 224 -28.13 9.03 -21.46
N ALA A 225 -28.77 10.18 -21.69
CA ALA A 225 -30.00 10.27 -22.45
C ALA A 225 -29.81 9.56 -23.80
N VAL A 226 -30.62 8.52 -24.02
CA VAL A 226 -30.79 7.88 -25.32
C VAL A 226 -31.33 8.95 -26.27
N TYR A 227 -30.45 9.55 -27.07
CA TYR A 227 -30.85 10.35 -28.21
C TYR A 227 -31.37 9.40 -29.29
N THR A 228 -32.69 9.23 -29.34
CA THR A 228 -33.38 8.65 -30.48
C THR A 228 -33.32 9.66 -31.63
N TYR A 229 -32.58 9.33 -32.70
CA TYR A 229 -32.75 10.01 -33.99
C TYR A 229 -34.02 9.47 -34.65
N ALA A 230 -34.97 10.37 -34.89
CA ALA A 230 -36.10 10.18 -35.79
C ALA A 230 -35.69 10.45 -37.24
#